data_AF-A0A9P3C8J8-F1
#
_entry.id   AF-A0A9P3C8J8-F1
#
_cell.length_a   1.000
_cell.length_b   1.000
_cell.length_c   1.000
_cell.angle_alpha   90.00
_cell.angle_beta   90.00
_cell.angle_gamma   90.00
#
_symmetry.space_group_name_H-M   'P 1'
#
loop_
_entity.id
_entity.type
_entity.pdbx_description
1 polymer ?
#
loop_
_entity_poly.entity_id
_entity_poly.type
_entity_poly.pdbx_seq_one_letter_code
_entity_poly.pdbx_strand_id
1 'polypeptide(L)'
;MANSFPTRVLPTIDPSAGHTFITPSKRIYESQDVSEFLVSKAYVDIMTFLLQLNRAMIPVKLADGSLQSWPINTDAVEFSAPVRQLQQLLTKLEELLEEAPPDTGPRRFGNISFRRWYELVESRASELLEECLSSELLQARSSDPNGVTAEVELKAYFLGSWGSPQRLDYGTGHELSFLAFLAGIWKLNGFPKTTSGVEERAIVLGVIQPYLELVRTIIKRYTLEPAGSHGVWGLDDHSFIPYILGSAQLAPAISETDPTPEEGSLPDAPSPNSVTKAHIVERERLTNMYFSAIGFIYDVKKGPFWEHSPMLYDISGIQAGWGKINKVSLVAFARTDRVLTIQGMIKMYNAEVLSKFPVVQHFPFGSLFRWDRDPNAVPPTTSVHTSTAQSQSRGPAVPSAGQMPPSGTRAPWATGTQAAPPVGAGTAAPWAARRDECIPGQPPTALPDTSRLPPGPMAPTRAPWAASSAGQAPGGDPTHVPTKAPWAK
;
A
#
# COMPACT_ATOMS: atom_id res chain seq x y z
N MET A 1 3.17 25.16 -33.40
CA MET A 1 3.38 23.70 -33.24
C MET A 1 3.07 23.40 -31.78
N ALA A 2 1.93 22.77 -31.50
CA ALA A 2 1.58 22.40 -30.13
C ALA A 2 2.58 21.32 -29.68
N ASN A 3 3.30 21.57 -28.59
CA ASN A 3 4.12 20.56 -27.93
C ASN A 3 3.16 19.52 -27.34
N SER A 4 2.79 18.50 -28.11
CA SER A 4 2.12 17.32 -27.58
C SER A 4 3.08 16.67 -26.58
N PHE A 5 2.73 16.61 -25.31
CA PHE A 5 3.45 15.76 -24.36
C PHE A 5 3.07 14.32 -24.72
N PRO A 6 3.98 13.49 -25.27
CA PRO A 6 3.64 12.11 -25.58
C PRO A 6 3.35 11.39 -24.27
N THR A 7 2.11 10.93 -24.10
CA THR A 7 1.77 10.03 -23.00
C THR A 7 2.53 8.73 -23.24
N ARG A 8 3.38 8.34 -22.30
CA ARG A 8 4.12 7.08 -22.39
C ARG A 8 3.14 5.91 -22.25
N VAL A 9 3.09 5.07 -23.26
CA VAL A 9 2.30 3.82 -23.29
C VAL A 9 3.25 2.65 -23.13
N LEU A 10 2.83 1.60 -22.43
CA LEU A 10 3.62 0.38 -22.28
C LEU A 10 3.84 -0.25 -23.67
N PRO A 11 5.10 -0.41 -24.12
CA PRO A 11 5.37 -1.00 -25.43
C PRO A 11 4.92 -2.46 -25.46
N THR A 12 4.31 -2.85 -26.59
CA THR A 12 3.99 -4.25 -26.87
C THR A 12 5.14 -4.94 -27.58
N ILE A 13 5.21 -6.26 -27.42
CA ILE A 13 6.16 -7.13 -28.09
C ILE A 13 5.71 -7.27 -29.55
N ASP A 14 6.65 -7.09 -30.47
CA ASP A 14 6.41 -7.33 -31.89
C ASP A 14 6.41 -8.86 -32.16
N PRO A 15 5.28 -9.46 -32.54
CA PRO A 15 5.22 -10.89 -32.83
C PRO A 15 6.16 -11.31 -33.96
N SER A 16 6.48 -10.39 -34.89
CA SER A 16 7.34 -10.68 -36.05
C SER A 16 8.83 -10.70 -35.70
N ALA A 17 9.26 -9.96 -34.67
CA ALA A 17 10.64 -9.95 -34.19
C ALA A 17 10.98 -11.23 -33.38
N GLY A 18 9.95 -11.96 -32.95
CA GLY A 18 10.09 -13.07 -32.00
C GLY A 18 10.43 -12.57 -30.59
N HIS A 19 10.21 -13.43 -29.60
CA HIS A 19 10.56 -13.13 -28.21
C HIS A 19 10.98 -14.40 -27.49
N THR A 20 12.07 -14.32 -26.72
CA THR A 20 12.55 -15.46 -25.92
C THR A 20 11.93 -15.38 -24.52
N PHE A 21 10.95 -16.25 -24.27
CA PHE A 21 10.35 -16.39 -22.95
C PHE A 21 11.27 -17.16 -21.99
N ILE A 22 11.23 -16.80 -20.71
CA ILE A 22 12.01 -17.46 -19.66
C ILE A 22 11.12 -17.75 -18.46
N THR A 23 11.43 -18.83 -17.72
CA THR A 23 10.77 -19.11 -16.46
C THR A 23 11.06 -17.98 -15.46
N PRO A 24 10.02 -17.35 -14.88
CA PRO A 24 10.25 -16.23 -13.99
C PRO A 24 10.88 -16.69 -12.68
N SER A 25 11.78 -15.87 -12.14
CA SER A 25 12.62 -16.22 -10.98
C SER A 25 12.71 -15.07 -10.00
N LYS A 26 12.91 -15.40 -8.73
CA LYS A 26 13.16 -14.38 -7.69
C LYS A 26 14.51 -13.70 -7.93
N ARG A 27 14.55 -12.37 -7.83
CA ARG A 27 15.77 -11.56 -7.97
C ARG A 27 16.03 -10.63 -6.78
N ILE A 28 15.01 -10.31 -5.98
CA ILE A 28 15.13 -9.44 -4.80
C ILE A 28 15.26 -10.31 -3.55
N TYR A 29 16.46 -10.49 -3.04
CA TYR A 29 16.78 -11.29 -1.85
C TYR A 29 17.11 -10.44 -0.63
N GLU A 30 17.67 -9.26 -0.85
CA GLU A 30 18.00 -8.30 0.20
C GLU A 30 17.60 -6.86 -0.18
N SER A 31 17.78 -5.93 0.77
CA SER A 31 17.38 -4.53 0.58
C SER A 31 18.20 -3.81 -0.51
N GLN A 32 19.42 -4.26 -0.81
CA GLN A 32 20.25 -3.68 -1.86
C GLN A 32 19.69 -3.96 -3.26
N ASP A 33 19.17 -5.17 -3.48
CA ASP A 33 18.55 -5.58 -4.74
C ASP A 33 17.37 -4.68 -5.12
N VAL A 34 16.67 -4.09 -4.15
CA VAL A 34 15.60 -3.12 -4.43
C VAL A 34 16.13 -1.92 -5.21
N SER A 35 17.37 -1.50 -4.97
CA SER A 35 17.97 -0.39 -5.73
C SER A 35 18.22 -0.77 -7.20
N GLU A 36 18.54 -2.04 -7.47
CA GLU A 36 18.65 -2.57 -8.83
C GLU A 36 17.27 -2.69 -9.49
N PHE A 37 16.27 -3.17 -8.74
CA PHE A 37 14.89 -3.22 -9.21
C PHE A 37 14.40 -1.85 -9.66
N LEU A 38 14.62 -0.79 -8.88
CA LEU A 38 14.17 0.57 -9.18
C LEU A 38 14.80 1.18 -10.45
N VAL A 39 15.86 0.57 -11.00
CA VAL A 39 16.47 0.97 -12.27
C VAL A 39 16.32 -0.08 -13.37
N SER A 40 15.53 -1.13 -13.12
CA SER A 40 15.27 -2.21 -14.07
C SER A 40 14.20 -1.83 -15.09
N LYS A 41 14.19 -2.54 -16.24
CA LYS A 41 13.11 -2.45 -17.23
C LYS A 41 11.76 -2.87 -16.64
N ALA A 42 11.74 -3.88 -15.77
CA ALA A 42 10.53 -4.32 -15.07
C ALA A 42 9.86 -3.17 -14.32
N TYR A 43 10.62 -2.42 -13.52
CA TYR A 43 10.11 -1.27 -12.78
C TYR A 43 9.53 -0.20 -13.71
N VAL A 44 10.26 0.13 -14.78
CA VAL A 44 9.83 1.12 -15.76
C VAL A 44 8.54 0.70 -16.45
N ASP A 45 8.40 -0.57 -16.82
CA ASP A 45 7.21 -1.12 -17.46
C ASP A 45 6.00 -1.13 -16.51
N ILE A 46 6.17 -1.58 -15.26
CA ILE A 46 5.12 -1.58 -14.23
C ILE A 46 4.60 -0.16 -14.01
N MET A 47 5.50 0.80 -13.80
CA MET A 47 5.14 2.20 -13.60
C MET A 47 4.48 2.80 -14.85
N THR A 48 4.97 2.48 -16.04
CA THR A 48 4.37 2.96 -17.29
C THR A 48 2.94 2.47 -17.42
N PHE A 49 2.68 1.19 -17.17
CA PHE A 49 1.34 0.63 -17.25
C PHE A 49 0.40 1.25 -16.22
N LEU A 50 0.82 1.36 -14.94
CA LEU A 50 0.00 1.98 -13.90
C LEU A 50 -0.39 3.42 -14.26
N LEU A 51 0.55 4.19 -14.80
CA LEU A 51 0.30 5.58 -15.20
C LEU A 51 -0.56 5.70 -16.44
N GLN A 52 -0.41 4.76 -17.38
CA GLN A 52 -1.27 4.64 -18.56
C GLN A 52 -2.72 4.38 -18.14
N LEU A 53 -2.96 3.42 -17.24
CA LEU A 53 -4.28 3.15 -16.68
C LEU A 53 -4.82 4.34 -15.87
N ASN A 54 -3.98 4.97 -15.06
CA ASN A 54 -4.36 6.15 -14.27
C ASN A 54 -4.84 7.30 -15.15
N ARG A 55 -4.15 7.61 -16.25
CA ARG A 55 -4.56 8.66 -17.18
C ARG A 55 -5.89 8.36 -17.85
N ALA A 56 -6.14 7.09 -18.21
CA ALA A 56 -7.39 6.67 -18.84
C ALA A 56 -8.63 6.90 -17.95
N MET A 57 -8.43 6.91 -16.63
CA MET A 57 -9.47 7.17 -15.63
C MET A 57 -9.73 8.64 -15.34
N ILE A 58 -8.94 9.57 -15.90
CA ILE A 58 -9.20 11.00 -15.75
C ILE A 58 -10.41 11.37 -16.62
N PRO A 59 -11.38 12.16 -16.09
CA PRO A 59 -12.51 12.66 -16.86
C PRO A 59 -12.07 13.41 -18.12
N VAL A 60 -12.87 13.35 -19.18
CA VAL A 60 -12.54 13.96 -20.48
C VAL A 60 -13.45 15.14 -20.77
N LYS A 61 -12.89 16.19 -21.37
CA LYS A 61 -13.64 17.30 -21.98
C LYS A 61 -14.01 16.93 -23.41
N LEU A 62 -15.29 16.86 -23.71
CA LEU A 62 -15.78 16.59 -25.06
C LEU A 62 -15.80 17.86 -25.91
N ALA A 63 -15.87 17.68 -27.24
CA ALA A 63 -15.82 18.79 -28.19
C ALA A 63 -17.00 19.78 -28.05
N ASP A 64 -18.12 19.32 -27.51
CA ASP A 64 -19.31 20.12 -27.21
C ASP A 64 -19.21 20.90 -25.87
N GLY A 65 -18.08 20.76 -25.16
CA GLY A 65 -17.85 21.38 -23.86
C GLY A 65 -18.42 20.60 -22.67
N SER A 66 -19.10 19.48 -22.91
CA SER A 66 -19.57 18.60 -21.84
C SER A 66 -18.41 17.81 -21.22
N LEU A 67 -18.62 17.35 -19.98
CA LEU A 67 -17.63 16.58 -19.23
C LEU A 67 -18.08 15.12 -19.17
N GLN A 68 -17.17 14.21 -19.51
CA GLN A 68 -17.40 12.78 -19.37
C GLN A 68 -16.53 12.21 -18.25
N SER A 69 -17.19 11.78 -17.17
CA SER A 69 -16.56 11.05 -16.05
C SER A 69 -16.72 9.53 -16.24
N TRP A 70 -15.96 8.77 -15.47
CA TRP A 70 -15.88 7.31 -15.61
C TRP A 70 -16.22 6.56 -14.31
N PRO A 71 -17.46 6.65 -13.80
CA PRO A 71 -17.83 5.95 -12.57
C PRO A 71 -17.82 4.42 -12.76
N ILE A 72 -17.69 3.66 -11.65
CA ILE A 72 -17.56 2.18 -11.66
C ILE A 72 -18.62 1.49 -12.53
N ASN A 73 -19.88 1.89 -12.39
CA ASN A 73 -21.02 1.26 -13.08
C ASN A 73 -21.50 2.09 -14.29
N THR A 74 -20.58 2.68 -15.04
CA THR A 74 -20.94 3.48 -16.22
C THR A 74 -21.27 2.61 -17.43
N ASP A 75 -22.38 2.91 -18.10
CA ASP A 75 -22.72 2.31 -19.40
C ASP A 75 -21.93 2.91 -20.56
N ALA A 76 -21.14 3.96 -20.31
CA ALA A 76 -20.35 4.64 -21.33
C ALA A 76 -19.07 3.90 -21.74
N VAL A 77 -18.75 2.80 -21.06
CA VAL A 77 -17.55 1.99 -21.34
C VAL A 77 -17.98 0.64 -21.88
N GLU A 78 -17.63 0.39 -23.14
CA GLU A 78 -17.84 -0.91 -23.76
C GLU A 78 -16.67 -1.84 -23.43
N PHE A 79 -17.00 -3.07 -23.02
CA PHE A 79 -15.99 -4.08 -22.73
C PHE A 79 -15.70 -4.93 -23.96
N SER A 80 -14.42 -4.95 -24.33
CA SER A 80 -13.86 -5.80 -25.39
C SER A 80 -14.00 -7.29 -25.04
N ALA A 81 -13.83 -8.16 -26.05
CA ALA A 81 -13.88 -9.61 -25.82
C ALA A 81 -12.84 -10.08 -24.79
N PRO A 82 -11.55 -9.67 -24.83
CA PRO A 82 -10.58 -10.03 -23.79
C PRO A 82 -10.97 -9.57 -22.39
N VAL A 83 -11.53 -8.36 -22.24
CA VAL A 83 -12.02 -7.87 -20.93
C VAL A 83 -13.16 -8.74 -20.41
N ARG A 84 -14.10 -9.14 -21.28
CA ARG A 84 -15.21 -10.05 -20.89
C ARG A 84 -14.72 -11.45 -20.52
N GLN A 85 -13.70 -11.96 -21.20
CA GLN A 85 -13.11 -13.24 -20.82
C GLN A 85 -12.39 -13.15 -19.46
N LEU A 86 -11.71 -12.04 -19.17
CA LEU A 86 -11.14 -11.79 -17.85
C LEU A 86 -12.21 -11.61 -16.76
N GLN A 87 -13.37 -11.04 -17.08
CA GLN A 87 -14.52 -11.04 -16.15
C GLN A 87 -14.99 -12.46 -15.85
N GLN A 88 -15.10 -13.31 -16.87
CA GLN A 88 -15.45 -14.71 -16.70
C GLN A 88 -14.41 -15.47 -15.85
N LEU A 89 -13.11 -15.18 -16.01
CA LEU A 89 -12.05 -15.71 -15.16
C LEU A 89 -12.29 -15.36 -13.69
N LEU A 90 -12.63 -14.10 -13.40
CA LEU A 90 -12.92 -13.65 -12.03
C LEU A 90 -14.18 -14.31 -11.46
N THR A 91 -15.24 -14.47 -12.25
CA THR A 91 -16.45 -15.20 -11.84
C THR A 91 -16.13 -16.65 -11.48
N LYS A 92 -15.34 -17.35 -12.30
CA LYS A 92 -14.92 -18.72 -12.00
C LYS A 92 -14.11 -18.81 -10.71
N LEU A 93 -13.23 -17.84 -10.44
CA LEU A 93 -12.48 -17.77 -9.19
C LEU A 93 -13.38 -17.52 -7.97
N GLU A 94 -14.44 -16.73 -8.15
CA GLU A 94 -15.48 -16.53 -7.13
C GLU A 94 -16.24 -17.83 -6.87
N GLU A 95 -16.62 -18.58 -7.90
CA GLU A 95 -17.28 -19.89 -7.78
C GLU A 95 -16.43 -20.89 -6.98
N LEU A 96 -15.09 -20.86 -7.12
CA LEU A 96 -14.20 -21.71 -6.32
C LEU A 96 -14.29 -21.42 -4.81
N LEU A 97 -14.75 -20.24 -4.38
CA LEU A 97 -14.97 -19.95 -2.96
C LEU A 97 -16.07 -20.83 -2.34
N GLU A 98 -17.03 -21.26 -3.15
CA GLU A 98 -18.09 -22.17 -2.70
C GLU A 98 -17.58 -23.61 -2.51
N GLU A 99 -16.55 -24.00 -3.27
CA GLU A 99 -15.87 -25.30 -3.11
C GLU A 99 -14.90 -25.33 -1.90
N ALA A 100 -14.60 -24.18 -1.30
CA ALA A 100 -13.73 -24.03 -0.14
C ALA A 100 -14.40 -23.23 0.98
N PRO A 101 -15.48 -23.76 1.60
CA PRO A 101 -16.20 -23.05 2.65
C PRO A 101 -15.29 -22.80 3.87
N PRO A 102 -15.47 -21.65 4.55
CA PRO A 102 -14.82 -21.38 5.83
C PRO A 102 -15.07 -22.48 6.86
N ASP A 103 -14.05 -22.96 7.57
CA ASP A 103 -14.34 -23.78 8.76
C ASP A 103 -15.13 -22.97 9.83
N THR A 104 -15.69 -23.65 10.83
CA THR A 104 -16.57 -23.01 11.83
C THR A 104 -15.95 -22.92 13.24
N GLY A 105 -14.71 -23.38 13.42
CA GLY A 105 -14.04 -23.37 14.72
C GLY A 105 -13.62 -21.96 15.20
N PRO A 106 -13.42 -21.76 16.52
CA PRO A 106 -12.90 -20.50 17.07
C PRO A 106 -11.44 -20.27 16.63
N ARG A 107 -11.10 -19.03 16.25
CA ARG A 107 -9.79 -18.70 15.63
C ARG A 107 -9.25 -17.37 16.12
N ARG A 108 -7.92 -17.24 16.06
CA ARG A 108 -7.19 -16.00 16.32
C ARG A 108 -6.48 -15.42 15.09
N PHE A 109 -6.25 -16.25 14.07
CA PHE A 109 -5.54 -15.92 12.83
C PHE A 109 -6.42 -16.24 11.62
N GLY A 110 -5.91 -15.98 10.41
CA GLY A 110 -6.57 -16.31 9.15
C GLY A 110 -7.14 -17.73 9.07
N ASN A 111 -8.19 -17.87 8.29
CA ASN A 111 -8.89 -19.13 8.09
C ASN A 111 -8.08 -20.07 7.18
N ILE A 112 -7.77 -21.26 7.68
CA ILE A 112 -6.96 -22.24 6.95
C ILE A 112 -7.65 -22.74 5.67
N SER A 113 -8.99 -22.63 5.56
CA SER A 113 -9.72 -22.94 4.32
C SER A 113 -9.26 -22.09 3.13
N PHE A 114 -8.58 -20.95 3.36
CA PHE A 114 -7.92 -20.20 2.29
C PHE A 114 -6.84 -21.02 1.58
N ARG A 115 -6.11 -21.90 2.29
CA ARG A 115 -5.15 -22.82 1.66
C ARG A 115 -5.84 -23.73 0.69
N ARG A 116 -7.00 -24.25 1.09
CA ARG A 116 -7.81 -25.12 0.23
C ARG A 116 -8.30 -24.38 -1.01
N TRP A 117 -8.79 -23.15 -0.86
CA TRP A 117 -9.18 -22.33 -2.00
C TRP A 117 -7.98 -22.07 -2.94
N TYR A 118 -6.83 -21.68 -2.38
CA TYR A 118 -5.64 -21.43 -3.18
C TYR A 118 -5.14 -22.69 -3.90
N GLU A 119 -5.18 -23.87 -3.26
CA GLU A 119 -4.86 -25.15 -3.91
C GLU A 119 -5.81 -25.47 -5.09
N LEU A 120 -7.10 -25.13 -4.98
CA LEU A 120 -8.04 -25.27 -6.09
C LEU A 120 -7.67 -24.33 -7.24
N VAL A 121 -7.37 -23.07 -6.94
CA VAL A 121 -6.89 -22.09 -7.94
C VAL A 121 -5.60 -22.57 -8.60
N GLU A 122 -4.62 -23.03 -7.82
CA GLU A 122 -3.32 -23.49 -8.33
C GLU A 122 -3.45 -24.72 -9.23
N SER A 123 -4.26 -25.70 -8.81
CA SER A 123 -4.50 -26.93 -9.59
C SER A 123 -5.27 -26.67 -10.90
N ARG A 124 -6.17 -25.69 -10.93
CA ARG A 124 -6.97 -25.33 -12.12
C ARG A 124 -6.42 -24.14 -12.91
N ALA A 125 -5.30 -23.55 -12.49
CA ALA A 125 -4.83 -22.30 -13.07
C ALA A 125 -4.53 -22.36 -14.57
N SER A 126 -3.97 -23.47 -15.09
CA SER A 126 -3.74 -23.59 -16.53
C SER A 126 -5.06 -23.69 -17.30
N GLU A 127 -6.00 -24.52 -16.84
CA GLU A 127 -7.35 -24.64 -17.43
C GLU A 127 -8.09 -23.29 -17.43
N LEU A 128 -8.10 -22.60 -16.30
CA LEU A 128 -8.73 -21.28 -16.17
C LEU A 128 -8.15 -20.26 -17.14
N LEU A 129 -6.82 -20.24 -17.30
CA LEU A 129 -6.15 -19.33 -18.24
C LEU A 129 -6.44 -19.72 -19.69
N GLU A 130 -6.38 -21.01 -20.05
CA GLU A 130 -6.67 -21.51 -21.39
C GLU A 130 -8.11 -21.23 -21.85
N GLU A 131 -9.06 -21.30 -20.93
CA GLU A 131 -10.47 -21.02 -21.22
C GLU A 131 -10.76 -19.53 -21.37
N CYS A 132 -10.00 -18.66 -20.68
CA CYS A 132 -10.29 -17.23 -20.56
C CYS A 132 -9.28 -16.32 -21.28
N LEU A 133 -8.24 -16.87 -21.90
CA LEU A 133 -7.26 -16.14 -22.70
C LEU A 133 -7.10 -16.82 -24.05
N SER A 134 -6.70 -16.05 -25.08
CA SER A 134 -6.50 -16.63 -26.40
C SER A 134 -5.33 -17.61 -26.41
N SER A 135 -5.50 -18.72 -27.14
CA SER A 135 -4.44 -19.72 -27.29
C SER A 135 -3.20 -19.12 -27.97
N GLU A 136 -3.38 -18.17 -28.89
CA GLU A 136 -2.26 -17.46 -29.53
C GLU A 136 -1.40 -16.68 -28.54
N LEU A 137 -2.02 -16.15 -27.47
CA LEU A 137 -1.31 -15.41 -26.43
C LEU A 137 -0.56 -16.35 -25.49
N LEU A 138 -1.23 -17.40 -25.00
CA LEU A 138 -0.63 -18.34 -24.05
C LEU A 138 0.46 -19.18 -24.70
N GLN A 139 0.21 -19.65 -25.91
CA GLN A 139 1.12 -20.49 -26.69
C GLN A 139 2.04 -19.67 -27.60
N ALA A 140 2.19 -18.37 -27.34
CA ALA A 140 3.17 -17.52 -28.01
C ALA A 140 4.54 -18.20 -27.92
N ARG A 141 5.04 -18.67 -29.08
CA ARG A 141 6.23 -19.52 -29.14
C ARG A 141 7.46 -18.68 -28.82
N SER A 142 8.29 -19.21 -27.93
CA SER A 142 9.61 -18.65 -27.71
C SER A 142 10.44 -18.73 -28.99
N SER A 143 11.26 -17.72 -29.23
CA SER A 143 12.29 -17.78 -30.28
C SER A 143 13.32 -18.88 -30.02
N ASP A 144 13.44 -19.35 -28.78
CA ASP A 144 14.15 -20.58 -28.45
C ASP A 144 13.21 -21.79 -28.63
N PRO A 145 13.51 -22.74 -29.55
CA PRO A 145 12.70 -23.94 -29.76
C PRO A 145 12.47 -24.80 -28.52
N ASN A 146 13.35 -24.71 -27.52
CA ASN A 146 13.22 -25.42 -26.23
C ASN A 146 12.76 -24.51 -25.09
N GLY A 147 12.43 -23.25 -25.39
CA GLY A 147 11.99 -22.27 -24.42
C GLY A 147 10.57 -22.53 -23.91
N VAL A 148 10.26 -21.97 -22.74
CA VAL A 148 8.89 -21.98 -22.21
C VAL A 148 7.98 -21.08 -23.03
N THR A 149 6.66 -21.21 -22.86
CA THR A 149 5.67 -20.31 -23.47
C THR A 149 5.39 -19.11 -22.57
N ALA A 150 4.67 -18.11 -23.10
CA ALA A 150 4.20 -16.97 -22.32
C ALA A 150 3.33 -17.38 -21.12
N GLU A 151 2.59 -18.49 -21.23
CA GLU A 151 1.75 -19.04 -20.15
C GLU A 151 2.53 -19.19 -18.84
N VAL A 152 3.77 -19.70 -18.89
CA VAL A 152 4.57 -19.96 -17.68
C VAL A 152 4.82 -18.67 -16.88
N GLU A 153 5.13 -17.57 -17.58
CA GLU A 153 5.37 -16.28 -16.94
C GLU A 153 4.06 -15.61 -16.49
N LEU A 154 3.00 -15.65 -17.31
CA LEU A 154 1.68 -15.12 -16.95
C LEU A 154 1.07 -15.84 -15.75
N LYS A 155 1.16 -17.17 -15.71
CA LYS A 155 0.66 -18.01 -14.60
C LYS A 155 1.34 -17.66 -13.29
N ALA A 156 2.63 -17.33 -13.30
CA ALA A 156 3.33 -16.91 -12.09
C ALA A 156 2.77 -15.60 -11.51
N TYR A 157 2.49 -14.60 -12.35
CA TYR A 157 1.85 -13.36 -11.92
C TYR A 157 0.41 -13.57 -11.47
N PHE A 158 -0.35 -14.38 -12.20
CA PHE A 158 -1.71 -14.77 -11.85
C PHE A 158 -1.77 -15.43 -10.46
N LEU A 159 -0.97 -16.47 -10.20
CA LEU A 159 -0.97 -17.14 -8.89
C LEU A 159 -0.50 -16.20 -7.77
N GLY A 160 0.46 -15.33 -8.05
CA GLY A 160 0.90 -14.30 -7.10
C GLY A 160 -0.15 -13.26 -6.73
N SER A 161 -1.29 -13.19 -7.43
CA SER A 161 -2.29 -12.12 -7.29
C SER A 161 -3.25 -12.27 -6.11
N TRP A 162 -3.27 -13.42 -5.43
CA TRP A 162 -4.41 -13.79 -4.56
C TRP A 162 -4.11 -13.83 -3.06
N GLY A 163 -2.85 -13.61 -2.64
CA GLY A 163 -2.42 -13.72 -1.25
C GLY A 163 -1.43 -14.85 -1.02
N SER A 164 -0.93 -15.01 0.21
CA SER A 164 -0.04 -16.11 0.60
C SER A 164 -0.80 -17.20 1.36
N PRO A 165 -0.94 -18.42 0.82
CA PRO A 165 -1.59 -19.51 1.54
C PRO A 165 -0.78 -19.97 2.77
N GLN A 166 0.54 -19.80 2.78
CA GLN A 166 1.36 -20.15 3.92
C GLN A 166 1.11 -19.21 5.10
N ARG A 167 1.10 -17.89 4.82
CA ARG A 167 0.95 -16.84 5.84
C ARG A 167 -0.50 -16.46 6.12
N LEU A 168 -1.44 -16.85 5.26
CA LEU A 168 -2.86 -16.46 5.32
C LEU A 168 -3.03 -14.94 5.29
N ASP A 169 -2.23 -14.28 4.45
CA ASP A 169 -2.21 -12.82 4.31
C ASP A 169 -2.43 -12.37 2.86
N TYR A 170 -2.82 -11.11 2.72
CA TYR A 170 -2.93 -10.42 1.43
C TYR A 170 -2.44 -8.97 1.59
N GLY A 171 -1.85 -8.41 0.54
CA GLY A 171 -1.39 -7.02 0.54
C GLY A 171 -0.91 -6.52 -0.83
N THR A 172 -0.30 -5.36 -0.84
CA THR A 172 0.04 -4.60 -2.06
C THR A 172 1.02 -5.30 -3.01
N GLY A 173 1.82 -6.27 -2.53
CA GLY A 173 2.65 -7.11 -3.39
C GLY A 173 1.85 -8.10 -4.25
N HIS A 174 0.71 -8.55 -3.75
CA HIS A 174 -0.23 -9.40 -4.49
C HIS A 174 -1.02 -8.57 -5.50
N GLU A 175 -1.48 -7.39 -5.09
CA GLU A 175 -2.09 -6.39 -5.98
C GLU A 175 -1.14 -6.02 -7.14
N LEU A 176 0.15 -5.83 -6.85
CA LEU A 176 1.20 -5.61 -7.86
C LEU A 176 1.33 -6.79 -8.83
N SER A 177 1.21 -8.03 -8.35
CA SER A 177 1.28 -9.22 -9.20
C SER A 177 0.10 -9.27 -10.18
N PHE A 178 -1.10 -8.85 -9.75
CA PHE A 178 -2.25 -8.75 -10.64
C PHE A 178 -2.08 -7.66 -11.71
N LEU A 179 -1.52 -6.50 -11.31
CA LEU A 179 -1.18 -5.46 -12.27
C LEU A 179 -0.15 -5.96 -13.31
N ALA A 180 0.86 -6.73 -12.87
CA ALA A 180 1.85 -7.33 -13.76
C ALA A 180 1.25 -8.40 -14.68
N PHE A 181 0.28 -9.18 -14.20
CA PHE A 181 -0.47 -10.14 -15.03
C PHE A 181 -1.18 -9.42 -16.19
N LEU A 182 -1.93 -8.35 -15.90
CA LEU A 182 -2.63 -7.55 -16.92
C LEU A 182 -1.65 -6.83 -17.86
N ALA A 183 -0.57 -6.28 -17.32
CA ALA A 183 0.50 -5.69 -18.13
C ALA A 183 1.18 -6.73 -19.02
N GLY A 184 1.36 -7.97 -18.57
CA GLY A 184 1.87 -9.08 -19.37
C GLY A 184 0.97 -9.38 -20.57
N ILE A 185 -0.35 -9.47 -20.35
CA ILE A 185 -1.35 -9.63 -21.42
C ILE A 185 -1.28 -8.45 -22.40
N TRP A 186 -1.17 -7.22 -21.90
CA TRP A 186 -0.99 -6.02 -22.73
C TRP A 186 0.26 -6.12 -23.61
N LYS A 187 1.42 -6.47 -23.03
CA LYS A 187 2.68 -6.60 -23.77
C LYS A 187 2.61 -7.65 -24.86
N LEU A 188 1.78 -8.67 -24.71
CA LEU A 188 1.57 -9.72 -25.70
C LEU A 188 0.52 -9.39 -26.76
N ASN A 189 0.03 -8.13 -26.80
CA ASN A 189 -1.08 -7.71 -27.66
C ASN A 189 -2.37 -8.51 -27.41
N GLY A 190 -2.65 -8.91 -26.17
CA GLY A 190 -3.87 -9.63 -25.80
C GLY A 190 -5.13 -8.77 -25.81
N PHE A 191 -4.99 -7.45 -25.83
CA PHE A 191 -6.09 -6.49 -25.91
C PHE A 191 -6.16 -5.85 -27.30
N PRO A 192 -7.36 -5.47 -27.79
CA PRO A 192 -7.51 -4.82 -29.08
C PRO A 192 -6.81 -3.45 -29.12
N LYS A 193 -6.28 -3.11 -30.29
CA LYS A 193 -5.72 -1.77 -30.55
C LYS A 193 -6.87 -0.80 -30.77
N THR A 194 -7.17 0.02 -29.77
CA THR A 194 -8.22 1.04 -29.81
C THR A 194 -7.63 2.45 -29.64
N THR A 195 -8.48 3.47 -29.67
CA THR A 195 -8.09 4.84 -29.32
C THR A 195 -7.59 4.88 -27.88
N SER A 196 -6.52 5.65 -27.64
CA SER A 196 -5.88 5.74 -26.32
C SER A 196 -6.87 6.06 -25.21
N GLY A 197 -6.82 5.28 -24.13
CA GLY A 197 -7.67 5.42 -22.97
C GLY A 197 -8.98 4.66 -23.04
N VAL A 198 -9.39 4.10 -24.19
CA VAL A 198 -10.63 3.31 -24.30
C VAL A 198 -10.43 1.93 -23.67
N GLU A 199 -9.46 1.16 -24.18
CA GLU A 199 -9.21 -0.20 -23.68
C GLU A 199 -8.63 -0.18 -22.26
N GLU A 200 -7.77 0.78 -21.94
CA GLU A 200 -7.23 0.94 -20.59
C GLU A 200 -8.32 1.16 -19.55
N ARG A 201 -9.33 1.95 -19.89
CA ARG A 201 -10.49 2.18 -19.02
C ARG A 201 -11.36 0.93 -18.90
N ALA A 202 -11.54 0.18 -19.98
CA ALA A 202 -12.22 -1.11 -19.96
C ALA A 202 -11.49 -2.11 -19.05
N ILE A 203 -10.16 -2.14 -19.07
CA ILE A 203 -9.34 -2.96 -18.15
C ILE A 203 -9.56 -2.52 -16.69
N VAL A 204 -9.54 -1.21 -16.40
CA VAL A 204 -9.72 -0.72 -15.03
C VAL A 204 -11.11 -1.06 -14.48
N LEU A 205 -12.16 -0.66 -15.20
CA LEU A 205 -13.54 -0.81 -14.71
C LEU A 205 -14.06 -2.24 -14.88
N GLY A 206 -13.65 -2.92 -15.95
CA GLY A 206 -14.11 -4.26 -16.27
C GLY A 206 -13.33 -5.38 -15.60
N VAL A 207 -12.06 -5.15 -15.20
CA VAL A 207 -11.21 -6.21 -14.63
C VAL A 207 -10.62 -5.84 -13.28
N ILE A 208 -9.95 -4.70 -13.15
CA ILE A 208 -9.30 -4.31 -11.88
C ILE A 208 -10.33 -4.07 -10.77
N GLN A 209 -11.42 -3.37 -11.06
CA GLN A 209 -12.46 -3.12 -10.08
C GLN A 209 -13.12 -4.43 -9.58
N PRO A 210 -13.60 -5.34 -10.45
CA PRO A 210 -14.12 -6.65 -10.00
C PRO A 210 -13.08 -7.51 -9.28
N TYR A 211 -11.80 -7.44 -9.67
CA TYR A 211 -10.72 -8.10 -8.93
C TYR A 211 -10.62 -7.60 -7.48
N LEU A 212 -10.66 -6.28 -7.28
CA LEU A 212 -10.61 -5.69 -5.93
C LEU A 212 -11.83 -6.08 -5.09
N GLU A 213 -13.01 -6.19 -5.70
CA GLU A 213 -14.22 -6.67 -5.03
C GLU A 213 -14.08 -8.13 -4.61
N LEU A 214 -13.60 -9.00 -5.51
CA LEU A 214 -13.32 -10.41 -5.20
C LEU A 214 -12.28 -10.55 -4.08
N VAL A 215 -11.18 -9.79 -4.12
CA VAL A 215 -10.16 -9.78 -3.06
C VAL A 215 -10.76 -9.38 -1.72
N ARG A 216 -11.63 -8.36 -1.67
CA ARG A 216 -12.32 -7.96 -0.42
C ARG A 216 -13.24 -9.06 0.09
N THR A 217 -13.92 -9.78 -0.80
CA THR A 217 -14.70 -10.97 -0.45
C THR A 217 -13.81 -12.06 0.14
N ILE A 218 -12.67 -12.37 -0.48
CA ILE A 218 -11.69 -13.36 0.02
C ILE A 218 -11.17 -12.95 1.41
N ILE A 219 -10.75 -11.70 1.58
CA ILE A 219 -10.26 -11.17 2.86
C ILE A 219 -11.31 -11.34 3.95
N LYS A 220 -12.58 -10.98 3.69
CA LYS A 220 -13.66 -11.12 4.68
C LYS A 220 -14.01 -12.58 4.95
N ARG A 221 -14.10 -13.41 3.90
CA ARG A 221 -14.51 -14.82 3.99
C ARG A 221 -13.49 -15.67 4.75
N TYR A 222 -12.20 -15.40 4.53
CA TYR A 222 -11.11 -16.14 5.18
C TYR A 222 -10.38 -15.35 6.27
N THR A 223 -10.87 -14.17 6.63
CA THR A 223 -10.27 -13.29 7.65
C THR A 223 -8.76 -13.15 7.46
N LEU A 224 -8.34 -12.84 6.24
CA LEU A 224 -6.91 -12.76 5.89
C LEU A 224 -6.24 -11.61 6.63
N GLU A 225 -4.98 -11.81 6.99
CA GLU A 225 -4.19 -10.77 7.64
C GLU A 225 -3.62 -9.78 6.60
N PRO A 226 -3.37 -8.52 7.00
CA PRO A 226 -2.62 -7.58 6.17
C PRO A 226 -1.18 -8.08 5.97
N ALA A 227 -0.74 -8.21 4.72
CA ALA A 227 0.64 -8.59 4.41
C ALA A 227 1.56 -7.38 4.58
N GLY A 228 2.53 -7.50 5.49
CA GLY A 228 3.51 -6.45 5.80
C GLY A 228 3.31 -5.83 7.18
N SER A 229 4.36 -5.16 7.69
CA SER A 229 4.43 -4.72 9.09
C SER A 229 4.02 -3.27 9.33
N HIS A 230 3.37 -2.61 8.36
CA HIS A 230 3.11 -1.17 8.46
C HIS A 230 2.03 -0.83 9.50
N GLY A 231 1.10 -1.75 9.78
CA GLY A 231 0.00 -1.51 10.71
C GLY A 231 -0.72 -0.21 10.39
N VAL A 232 -0.98 0.60 11.42
CA VAL A 232 -1.68 1.90 11.30
C VAL A 232 -0.88 2.96 10.51
N TRP A 233 0.41 2.70 10.20
CA TRP A 233 1.28 3.61 9.45
C TRP A 233 1.30 3.36 7.94
N GLY A 234 0.54 2.39 7.43
CA GLY A 234 0.32 2.20 6.00
C GLY A 234 -0.78 3.12 5.46
N LEU A 235 -0.89 3.24 4.13
CA LEU A 235 -2.05 3.90 3.51
C LEU A 235 -3.33 3.15 3.85
N ASP A 236 -3.29 1.85 3.65
CA ASP A 236 -4.37 0.87 3.78
C ASP A 236 -3.72 -0.49 4.06
N ASP A 237 -4.48 -1.39 4.67
CA ASP A 237 -3.99 -2.70 5.09
C ASP A 237 -3.67 -3.62 3.89
N HIS A 238 -4.40 -3.48 2.78
CA HIS A 238 -4.42 -4.47 1.70
C HIS A 238 -4.13 -3.89 0.32
N SER A 239 -4.59 -2.67 0.02
CA SER A 239 -4.66 -2.15 -1.36
C SER A 239 -4.03 -0.77 -1.50
N PHE A 240 -3.52 -0.45 -2.69
CA PHE A 240 -3.01 0.88 -3.02
C PHE A 240 -3.58 1.41 -4.35
N ILE A 241 -3.63 0.56 -5.37
CA ILE A 241 -4.10 0.91 -6.72
C ILE A 241 -5.50 1.58 -6.75
N PRO A 242 -6.53 1.18 -5.98
CA PRO A 242 -7.82 1.87 -6.02
C PRO A 242 -7.75 3.34 -5.61
N TYR A 243 -6.80 3.72 -4.73
CA TYR A 243 -6.60 5.11 -4.34
C TYR A 243 -5.97 5.95 -5.46
N ILE A 244 -5.11 5.33 -6.27
CA ILE A 244 -4.54 5.96 -7.46
C ILE A 244 -5.66 6.16 -8.51
N LEU A 245 -6.30 5.08 -8.94
CA LEU A 245 -7.28 5.12 -10.04
C LEU A 245 -8.54 5.90 -9.64
N GLY A 246 -8.98 5.77 -8.39
CA GLY A 246 -10.15 6.47 -7.87
C GLY A 246 -9.93 7.97 -7.64
N SER A 247 -8.71 8.40 -7.31
CA SER A 247 -8.41 9.84 -7.27
C SER A 247 -8.34 10.44 -8.68
N ALA A 248 -7.91 9.66 -9.69
CA ALA A 248 -7.98 10.09 -11.09
C ALA A 248 -9.41 10.31 -11.58
N GLN A 249 -10.36 9.44 -11.20
CA GLN A 249 -11.79 9.59 -11.52
C GLN A 249 -12.40 10.93 -11.07
N LEU A 250 -11.83 11.57 -10.03
CA LEU A 250 -12.32 12.81 -9.43
C LEU A 250 -11.46 14.04 -9.79
N ALA A 251 -10.37 13.83 -10.53
CA ALA A 251 -9.49 14.90 -10.99
C ALA A 251 -10.18 15.78 -12.05
N PRO A 252 -9.69 17.02 -12.30
CA PRO A 252 -10.24 17.87 -13.35
C PRO A 252 -10.24 17.18 -14.72
N ALA A 253 -11.27 17.48 -15.51
CA ALA A 253 -11.37 16.94 -16.84
C ALA A 253 -10.28 17.47 -17.78
N ILE A 254 -9.74 16.59 -18.63
CA ILE A 254 -8.66 16.87 -19.58
C ILE A 254 -9.11 16.66 -21.03
N SER A 255 -8.47 17.36 -21.95
CA SER A 255 -8.49 17.03 -23.38
C SER A 255 -7.34 16.05 -23.69
N GLU A 256 -7.37 15.40 -24.85
CA GLU A 256 -6.35 14.38 -25.22
C GLU A 256 -4.90 14.90 -25.11
N THR A 257 -4.67 16.16 -25.49
CA THR A 257 -3.36 16.81 -25.48
C THR A 257 -2.97 17.42 -24.14
N ASP A 258 -3.90 17.52 -23.20
CA ASP A 258 -3.67 18.22 -21.94
C ASP A 258 -2.76 17.38 -21.02
N PRO A 259 -1.82 18.01 -20.30
CA PRO A 259 -1.09 17.32 -19.25
C PRO A 259 -2.05 16.85 -18.15
N THR A 260 -1.64 15.83 -17.40
CA THR A 260 -2.36 15.40 -16.20
C THR A 260 -2.51 16.58 -15.23
N PRO A 261 -3.70 16.84 -14.65
CA PRO A 261 -3.90 17.98 -13.78
C PRO A 261 -3.05 17.89 -12.52
N GLU A 262 -2.49 19.02 -12.08
CA GLU A 262 -1.70 19.07 -10.85
C GLU A 262 -2.55 19.33 -9.61
N GLU A 263 -3.67 20.04 -9.76
CA GLU A 263 -4.55 20.52 -8.69
C GLU A 263 -5.99 20.66 -9.23
N GLY A 264 -6.95 20.83 -8.33
CA GLY A 264 -8.37 20.93 -8.61
C GLY A 264 -9.11 19.59 -8.53
N SER A 265 -10.40 19.64 -8.79
CA SER A 265 -11.31 18.49 -8.83
C SER A 265 -12.37 18.70 -9.91
N LEU A 266 -13.11 17.66 -10.28
CA LEU A 266 -14.37 17.87 -11.01
C LEU A 266 -15.33 18.77 -10.21
N PRO A 267 -16.21 19.55 -10.88
CA PRO A 267 -17.18 20.41 -10.21
C PRO A 267 -18.08 19.67 -9.21
N ASP A 268 -18.55 18.48 -9.58
CA ASP A 268 -19.46 17.67 -8.75
C ASP A 268 -18.72 16.62 -7.90
N ALA A 269 -17.38 16.64 -7.86
CA ALA A 269 -16.63 15.68 -7.05
C ALA A 269 -16.84 15.96 -5.55
N PRO A 270 -17.01 14.91 -4.72
CA PRO A 270 -17.02 15.08 -3.27
C PRO A 270 -15.68 15.67 -2.80
N SER A 271 -15.70 16.54 -1.79
CA SER A 271 -14.46 17.05 -1.19
C SER A 271 -13.62 15.89 -0.63
N PRO A 272 -12.27 15.91 -0.70
CA PRO A 272 -11.41 14.89 -0.10
C PRO A 272 -11.72 14.60 1.37
N ASN A 273 -12.07 15.62 2.16
CA ASN A 273 -12.45 15.46 3.57
C ASN A 273 -13.65 14.51 3.78
N SER A 274 -14.49 14.34 2.75
CA SER A 274 -15.69 13.50 2.80
C SER A 274 -15.40 12.02 3.09
N VAL A 275 -14.16 11.56 2.90
CA VAL A 275 -13.75 10.19 3.27
C VAL A 275 -13.91 9.91 4.77
N THR A 276 -13.96 10.94 5.61
CA THR A 276 -14.19 10.82 7.07
C THR A 276 -15.66 10.70 7.44
N LYS A 277 -16.57 10.89 6.47
CA LYS A 277 -18.02 10.91 6.66
C LYS A 277 -18.63 9.63 6.10
N ALA A 278 -18.87 8.65 6.96
CA ALA A 278 -19.35 7.31 6.58
C ALA A 278 -20.57 7.32 5.65
N HIS A 279 -21.55 8.21 5.86
CA HIS A 279 -22.73 8.30 4.99
C HIS A 279 -22.42 8.78 3.56
N ILE A 280 -21.40 9.64 3.38
CA ILE A 280 -20.96 10.06 2.04
C ILE A 280 -20.20 8.91 1.41
N VAL A 281 -19.28 8.28 2.16
CA VAL A 281 -18.55 7.11 1.69
C VAL A 281 -19.49 6.01 1.21
N GLU A 282 -20.55 5.72 1.95
CA GLU A 282 -21.52 4.70 1.57
C GLU A 282 -22.25 5.02 0.26
N ARG A 283 -22.46 6.30 -0.05
CA ARG A 283 -23.02 6.72 -1.33
C ARG A 283 -22.00 6.65 -2.46
N GLU A 284 -20.79 7.18 -2.25
CA GLU A 284 -19.76 7.31 -3.27
C GLU A 284 -19.01 6.01 -3.57
N ARG A 285 -19.03 5.02 -2.66
CA ARG A 285 -18.31 3.74 -2.82
C ARG A 285 -18.81 2.90 -4.00
N LEU A 286 -20.01 3.18 -4.50
CA LEU A 286 -20.63 2.51 -5.64
C LEU A 286 -20.22 3.12 -6.99
N THR A 287 -19.68 4.35 -6.98
CA THR A 287 -19.38 5.11 -8.19
C THR A 287 -17.89 5.39 -8.34
N ASN A 288 -17.12 5.39 -7.25
CA ASN A 288 -15.71 5.75 -7.26
C ASN A 288 -14.81 4.72 -6.55
N MET A 289 -13.68 4.35 -7.17
CA MET A 289 -12.77 3.31 -6.66
C MET A 289 -12.08 3.70 -5.34
N TYR A 290 -11.80 4.99 -5.13
CA TYR A 290 -11.19 5.49 -3.90
C TYR A 290 -12.17 5.32 -2.74
N PHE A 291 -13.40 5.81 -2.93
CA PHE A 291 -14.47 5.63 -1.94
C PHE A 291 -14.86 4.17 -1.76
N SER A 292 -14.74 3.34 -2.80
CA SER A 292 -14.92 1.89 -2.71
C SER A 292 -13.93 1.25 -1.73
N ALA A 293 -12.66 1.66 -1.77
CA ALA A 293 -11.64 1.20 -0.82
C ALA A 293 -11.86 1.76 0.59
N ILE A 294 -12.19 3.05 0.73
CA ILE A 294 -12.55 3.64 2.04
C ILE A 294 -13.77 2.95 2.65
N GLY A 295 -14.78 2.61 1.85
CA GLY A 295 -15.96 1.87 2.30
C GLY A 295 -15.59 0.52 2.89
N PHE A 296 -14.64 -0.19 2.26
CA PHE A 296 -14.13 -1.44 2.80
C PHE A 296 -13.42 -1.27 4.16
N ILE A 297 -12.67 -0.18 4.35
CA ILE A 297 -12.10 0.16 5.67
C ILE A 297 -13.20 0.29 6.72
N TYR A 298 -14.28 1.01 6.43
CA TYR A 298 -15.41 1.15 7.38
C TYR A 298 -16.12 -0.18 7.68
N ASP A 299 -16.14 -1.10 6.71
CA ASP A 299 -16.71 -2.43 6.92
C ASP A 299 -15.89 -3.21 7.97
N VAL A 300 -14.56 -3.19 7.87
CA VAL A 300 -13.66 -4.06 8.65
C VAL A 300 -13.06 -3.41 9.90
N LYS A 301 -12.90 -2.08 9.93
CA LYS A 301 -12.38 -1.33 11.09
C LYS A 301 -13.50 -0.64 11.84
N LYS A 302 -13.29 -0.41 13.14
CA LYS A 302 -14.22 0.29 14.03
C LYS A 302 -13.49 1.40 14.78
N GLY A 303 -14.25 2.37 15.24
CA GLY A 303 -13.73 3.57 15.89
C GLY A 303 -13.63 4.77 14.95
N PRO A 304 -13.10 5.90 15.44
CA PRO A 304 -12.89 7.09 14.64
C PRO A 304 -11.87 6.86 13.50
N PHE A 305 -12.18 7.39 12.32
CA PHE A 305 -11.36 7.17 11.11
C PHE A 305 -9.88 7.58 11.28
N TRP A 306 -9.63 8.67 11.99
CA TRP A 306 -8.27 9.18 12.25
C TRP A 306 -7.45 8.28 13.19
N GLU A 307 -8.06 7.41 13.99
CA GLU A 307 -7.34 6.48 14.88
C GLU A 307 -6.80 5.27 14.12
N HIS A 308 -7.61 4.73 13.20
CA HIS A 308 -7.29 3.48 12.52
C HIS A 308 -6.75 3.67 11.09
N SER A 309 -6.85 4.88 10.54
CA SER A 309 -6.43 5.27 9.19
C SER A 309 -5.87 6.70 9.15
N PRO A 310 -4.86 7.05 9.98
CA PRO A 310 -4.35 8.42 10.11
C PRO A 310 -3.77 8.97 8.81
N MET A 311 -3.11 8.14 8.00
CA MET A 311 -2.51 8.59 6.75
C MET A 311 -3.56 9.03 5.71
N LEU A 312 -4.63 8.25 5.56
CA LEU A 312 -5.78 8.62 4.72
C LEU A 312 -6.52 9.85 5.29
N TYR A 313 -6.58 9.97 6.62
CA TYR A 313 -7.13 11.15 7.28
C TYR A 313 -6.32 12.41 6.95
N ASP A 314 -4.99 12.36 7.04
CA ASP A 314 -4.11 13.47 6.70
C ASP A 314 -4.23 13.86 5.22
N ILE A 315 -4.27 12.87 4.32
CA ILE A 315 -4.48 13.07 2.87
C ILE A 315 -5.84 13.74 2.60
N SER A 316 -6.88 13.39 3.37
CA SER A 316 -8.21 14.01 3.24
C SER A 316 -8.22 15.51 3.56
N GLY A 317 -7.19 16.00 4.28
CA GLY A 317 -7.00 17.42 4.58
C GLY A 317 -6.45 18.26 3.42
N ILE A 318 -6.02 17.64 2.31
CA ILE A 318 -5.45 18.35 1.16
C ILE A 318 -6.53 19.19 0.45
N GLN A 319 -6.40 20.52 0.56
CA GLN A 319 -7.36 21.46 -0.02
C GLN A 319 -7.20 21.70 -1.52
N ALA A 320 -6.05 21.32 -2.09
CA ALA A 320 -5.75 21.49 -3.51
C ALA A 320 -6.51 20.52 -4.44
N GLY A 321 -7.43 19.72 -3.92
CA GLY A 321 -8.33 18.86 -4.70
C GLY A 321 -7.72 17.51 -5.11
N TRP A 322 -8.52 16.73 -5.84
CA TRP A 322 -8.19 15.35 -6.24
C TRP A 322 -7.05 15.27 -7.26
N GLY A 323 -6.87 16.29 -8.10
CA GLY A 323 -5.71 16.41 -8.99
C GLY A 323 -4.39 16.40 -8.20
N LYS A 324 -4.36 17.04 -7.03
CA LYS A 324 -3.19 17.03 -6.14
C LYS A 324 -2.97 15.69 -5.47
N ILE A 325 -4.05 15.04 -5.04
CA ILE A 325 -4.02 13.73 -4.41
C ILE A 325 -3.52 12.68 -5.41
N ASN A 326 -4.04 12.71 -6.64
CA ASN A 326 -3.61 11.82 -7.72
C ASN A 326 -2.17 12.12 -8.17
N LYS A 327 -1.82 13.42 -8.23
CA LYS A 327 -0.67 14.03 -8.90
C LYS A 327 0.39 13.05 -9.42
N VAL A 328 0.41 12.96 -10.74
CA VAL A 328 1.46 12.29 -11.53
C VAL A 328 2.55 13.31 -11.87
N SER A 329 3.48 13.59 -10.96
CA SER A 329 4.73 14.27 -11.33
C SER A 329 5.83 13.24 -11.56
N LEU A 330 5.91 12.72 -12.79
CA LEU A 330 7.15 12.11 -13.28
C LEU A 330 8.10 13.24 -13.67
N VAL A 331 8.99 13.63 -12.76
CA VAL A 331 10.26 14.27 -13.14
C VAL A 331 11.42 13.36 -12.73
N ALA A 332 11.23 12.06 -12.93
CA ALA A 332 12.33 11.17 -13.25
C ALA A 332 12.40 11.12 -14.78
N PHE A 333 13.60 11.16 -15.36
CA PHE A 333 13.91 11.13 -16.80
C PHE A 333 14.27 12.45 -17.53
N ALA A 334 14.43 13.60 -16.86
CA ALA A 334 15.07 14.75 -17.52
C ALA A 334 16.03 15.51 -16.61
N ARG A 335 17.21 15.80 -17.18
CA ARG A 335 18.37 16.50 -16.60
C ARG A 335 18.01 17.78 -15.82
N THR A 336 18.89 18.08 -14.86
CA THR A 336 19.24 19.41 -14.28
C THR A 336 18.49 19.85 -13.01
N ASP A 337 19.24 19.86 -11.90
CA ASP A 337 19.17 20.71 -10.70
C ASP A 337 17.85 21.42 -10.37
N ARG A 338 16.80 20.66 -10.06
CA ARG A 338 15.67 21.13 -9.25
C ARG A 338 15.36 20.14 -8.14
N VAL A 339 15.24 20.64 -6.92
CA VAL A 339 14.80 19.86 -5.76
C VAL A 339 13.41 19.29 -6.06
N LEU A 340 13.38 17.98 -6.21
CA LEU A 340 12.26 17.20 -6.69
C LEU A 340 11.18 17.08 -5.61
N THR A 341 10.18 17.96 -5.62
CA THR A 341 9.02 17.83 -4.74
C THR A 341 7.98 16.95 -5.41
N ILE A 342 8.16 15.63 -5.37
CA ILE A 342 7.10 14.69 -5.77
C ILE A 342 6.02 14.73 -4.67
N GLN A 343 4.75 14.91 -5.02
CA GLN A 343 3.57 14.88 -4.14
C GLN A 343 2.51 13.97 -4.79
N GLY A 344 1.67 13.29 -4.00
CA GLY A 344 0.54 12.50 -4.49
C GLY A 344 0.68 10.97 -4.34
N MET A 345 -0.38 10.26 -4.72
CA MET A 345 -0.53 8.80 -4.59
C MET A 345 0.53 8.02 -5.36
N ILE A 346 0.95 8.48 -6.55
CA ILE A 346 1.98 7.80 -7.36
C ILE A 346 3.34 7.76 -6.66
N LYS A 347 3.76 8.87 -6.04
CA LYS A 347 5.03 8.89 -5.28
C LYS A 347 4.97 7.90 -4.14
N MET A 348 3.84 7.92 -3.45
CA MET A 348 3.64 7.12 -2.27
C MET A 348 3.59 5.63 -2.64
N TYR A 349 3.01 5.26 -3.78
CA TYR A 349 3.10 3.91 -4.33
C TYR A 349 4.55 3.50 -4.58
N ASN A 350 5.34 4.38 -5.21
CA ASN A 350 6.76 4.10 -5.41
C ASN A 350 7.50 3.89 -4.08
N ALA A 351 7.25 4.74 -3.07
CA ALA A 351 7.95 4.71 -1.79
C ALA A 351 7.51 3.55 -0.89
N GLU A 352 6.20 3.27 -0.82
CA GLU A 352 5.58 2.33 0.12
C GLU A 352 5.27 0.95 -0.48
N VAL A 353 5.31 0.81 -1.81
CA VAL A 353 5.16 -0.48 -2.49
C VAL A 353 6.48 -0.84 -3.18
N LEU A 354 6.84 -0.12 -4.25
CA LEU A 354 7.94 -0.55 -5.13
C LEU A 354 9.34 -0.43 -4.50
N SER A 355 9.53 0.50 -3.56
CA SER A 355 10.80 0.70 -2.85
C SER A 355 10.88 -0.05 -1.51
N LYS A 356 9.85 -0.84 -1.14
CA LYS A 356 9.83 -1.59 0.11
C LYS A 356 10.20 -3.04 -0.12
N PHE A 357 11.38 -3.42 0.35
CA PHE A 357 11.87 -4.80 0.27
C PHE A 357 10.82 -5.85 0.70
N PRO A 358 10.15 -5.74 1.87
CA PRO A 358 9.20 -6.77 2.30
C PRO A 358 8.02 -6.98 1.34
N VAL A 359 7.67 -5.95 0.56
CA VAL A 359 6.56 -5.95 -0.39
C VAL A 359 7.00 -6.56 -1.73
N VAL A 360 8.12 -6.10 -2.30
CA VAL A 360 8.56 -6.52 -3.64
C VAL A 360 9.43 -7.78 -3.68
N GLN A 361 9.92 -8.28 -2.54
CA GLN A 361 10.79 -9.47 -2.49
C GLN A 361 10.16 -10.75 -3.07
N HIS A 362 8.83 -10.78 -3.23
CA HIS A 362 8.10 -11.92 -3.78
C HIS A 362 7.78 -11.76 -5.26
N PHE A 363 8.07 -10.59 -5.87
CA PHE A 363 7.81 -10.35 -7.28
C PHE A 363 8.78 -11.18 -8.15
N PRO A 364 8.27 -12.04 -9.04
CA PRO A 364 9.11 -12.86 -9.90
C PRO A 364 9.47 -12.13 -11.21
N PHE A 365 10.69 -12.31 -11.69
CA PHE A 365 11.21 -11.64 -12.89
C PHE A 365 11.44 -12.63 -14.02
N GLY A 366 10.82 -12.36 -15.17
CA GLY A 366 10.95 -13.14 -16.37
C GLY A 366 11.36 -12.30 -17.58
N SER A 367 10.84 -12.66 -18.74
CA SER A 367 11.14 -12.03 -20.03
C SER A 367 10.24 -10.83 -20.33
N LEU A 368 9.02 -10.83 -19.79
CA LEU A 368 8.05 -9.74 -19.89
C LEU A 368 8.43 -8.62 -18.92
N PHE A 369 8.84 -8.97 -17.70
CA PHE A 369 9.35 -8.00 -16.72
C PHE A 369 10.81 -8.31 -16.38
N ARG A 370 11.71 -7.71 -17.16
CA ARG A 370 13.14 -8.02 -17.11
C ARG A 370 13.84 -7.31 -15.97
N TRP A 371 14.71 -8.04 -15.28
CA TRP A 371 15.63 -7.50 -14.27
C TRP A 371 16.70 -6.57 -14.84
N ASP A 372 16.96 -6.66 -16.15
CA ASP A 372 17.97 -5.85 -16.83
C ASP A 372 17.79 -4.36 -16.51
N ARG A 373 18.91 -3.68 -16.27
CA ARG A 373 18.93 -2.22 -16.12
C ARG A 373 18.36 -1.54 -17.36
N ASP A 374 17.49 -0.56 -17.14
CA ASP A 374 17.04 0.35 -18.19
C ASP A 374 18.17 1.36 -18.49
N PRO A 375 18.63 1.49 -19.76
CA PRO A 375 19.71 2.41 -20.12
C PRO A 375 19.42 3.89 -19.80
N ASN A 376 18.14 4.27 -19.73
CA ASN A 376 17.69 5.62 -19.45
C ASN A 376 17.43 5.86 -17.96
N ALA A 377 17.49 4.83 -17.12
CA ALA A 377 17.20 4.97 -15.69
C ALA A 377 18.25 5.82 -14.98
N VAL A 378 17.77 6.85 -14.28
CA VAL A 378 18.59 7.68 -13.39
C VAL A 378 18.88 6.87 -12.12
N PRO A 379 20.14 6.82 -11.64
CA PRO A 379 20.46 6.12 -10.40
C PRO A 379 19.63 6.68 -9.23
N PRO A 380 19.08 5.83 -8.34
CA PRO A 380 18.34 6.31 -7.18
C PRO A 380 19.25 7.13 -6.28
N THR A 381 18.81 8.33 -5.90
CA THR A 381 19.42 9.08 -4.81
C THR A 381 19.23 8.30 -3.51
N THR A 382 20.33 7.89 -2.88
CA THR A 382 20.34 7.23 -1.57
C THR A 382 19.66 8.12 -0.53
N SER A 383 18.42 7.77 -0.16
CA SER A 383 17.73 8.41 0.97
C SER A 383 18.03 7.66 2.26
N VAL A 384 18.28 8.40 3.34
CA VAL A 384 18.82 7.95 4.64
C VAL A 384 17.88 7.00 5.43
N HIS A 385 16.76 6.55 4.86
CA HIS A 385 15.79 5.68 5.55
C HIS A 385 16.13 4.19 5.57
N THR A 386 17.26 3.75 5.00
CA THR A 386 17.71 2.35 4.99
C THR A 386 18.65 1.97 6.14
N SER A 387 18.90 2.84 7.12
CA SER A 387 19.83 2.53 8.22
C SER A 387 19.30 2.90 9.61
N THR A 388 18.21 2.27 10.05
CA THR A 388 17.89 2.19 11.49
C THR A 388 17.48 0.76 11.84
N ALA A 389 18.37 -0.19 11.58
CA ALA A 389 18.34 -1.52 12.18
C ALA A 389 19.72 -2.19 12.11
N GLN A 390 20.79 -1.48 12.47
CA GLN A 390 22.03 -2.13 12.90
C GLN A 390 22.55 -1.50 14.19
N SER A 391 22.71 -2.39 15.14
CA SER A 391 23.08 -2.20 16.52
C SER A 391 24.47 -1.61 16.68
N GLN A 392 24.59 -0.87 17.79
CA GLN A 392 25.82 -0.39 18.38
C GLN A 392 26.84 -1.53 18.54
N SER A 393 27.99 -1.43 17.88
CA SER A 393 29.25 -1.96 18.40
C SER A 393 30.40 -1.05 17.95
N ARG A 394 30.80 -0.15 18.85
CA ARG A 394 32.04 0.62 18.70
C ARG A 394 33.19 -0.24 19.19
N GLY A 395 34.03 -0.72 18.27
CA GLY A 395 35.39 -1.17 18.56
C GLY A 395 36.38 -0.02 18.27
N PRO A 396 37.42 0.20 19.10
CA PRO A 396 38.32 1.34 18.94
C PRO A 396 39.40 1.09 17.88
N ALA A 397 39.69 2.13 17.10
CA ALA A 397 40.73 2.15 16.07
C ALA A 397 42.15 2.19 16.67
N VAL A 398 43.10 1.52 16.00
CA VAL A 398 44.55 1.57 16.30
C VAL A 398 45.26 2.42 15.22
N PRO A 399 46.23 3.30 15.59
CA PRO A 399 46.75 4.38 14.75
C PRO A 399 48.11 4.05 14.08
N SER A 400 48.52 4.86 13.09
CA SER A 400 49.88 4.83 12.53
C SER A 400 50.65 6.14 12.76
N ALA A 401 51.75 5.97 13.51
CA ALA A 401 53.03 6.67 13.61
C ALA A 401 53.20 8.17 13.28
N GLY A 402 53.81 8.89 14.23
CA GLY A 402 54.59 10.11 13.93
C GLY A 402 55.05 10.92 15.15
N GLN A 403 56.25 10.61 15.64
CA GLN A 403 57.20 11.48 16.37
C GLN A 403 56.99 11.81 17.87
N MET A 404 57.99 11.36 18.65
CA MET A 404 58.34 11.76 20.03
C MET A 404 59.34 12.94 19.98
N PRO A 405 59.57 13.73 21.07
CA PRO A 405 60.46 13.30 22.17
C PRO A 405 60.10 13.94 23.56
N PRO A 406 60.94 13.93 24.62
CA PRO A 406 60.66 13.12 25.81
C PRO A 406 60.69 13.90 27.15
N SER A 407 60.05 13.41 28.22
CA SER A 407 60.53 13.55 29.61
C SER A 407 59.53 13.03 30.65
N GLY A 408 60.00 12.23 31.60
CA GLY A 408 59.68 12.47 33.00
C GLY A 408 58.69 11.55 33.75
N THR A 409 59.19 10.40 34.21
CA THR A 409 59.20 9.95 35.63
C THR A 409 57.90 9.55 36.36
N ARG A 410 57.93 8.30 36.83
CA ARG A 410 57.38 7.70 38.07
C ARG A 410 55.86 7.67 38.30
N ALA A 411 55.33 6.47 38.15
CA ALA A 411 54.20 5.97 38.94
C ALA A 411 54.60 5.77 40.41
N PRO A 412 53.65 5.90 41.34
CA PRO A 412 53.88 5.34 42.65
C PRO A 412 52.74 4.34 43.00
N TRP A 413 53.13 3.23 43.62
CA TRP A 413 52.41 2.36 44.57
C TRP A 413 51.01 1.81 44.18
N ALA A 414 50.86 0.56 43.69
CA ALA A 414 51.05 -0.75 44.33
C ALA A 414 49.99 -1.14 45.38
N THR A 415 49.20 -2.18 45.06
CA THR A 415 48.78 -3.37 45.88
C THR A 415 47.80 -4.19 45.02
N GLY A 416 48.06 -5.43 44.59
CA GLY A 416 48.04 -6.70 45.35
C GLY A 416 46.58 -7.22 45.46
N THR A 417 46.14 -8.45 45.17
CA THR A 417 46.75 -9.78 44.97
C THR A 417 45.68 -10.76 44.38
N GLN A 418 46.12 -11.97 44.00
CA GLN A 418 45.49 -13.09 43.26
C GLN A 418 44.19 -13.72 43.85
N ALA A 419 43.40 -14.37 42.98
CA ALA A 419 43.13 -15.84 42.95
C ALA A 419 41.73 -16.20 42.37
N ALA A 420 41.62 -17.37 41.73
CA ALA A 420 40.41 -18.05 41.22
C ALA A 420 40.45 -19.54 41.65
N PRO A 421 39.46 -20.43 41.35
CA PRO A 421 37.98 -20.40 41.40
C PRO A 421 37.45 -21.51 42.40
N PRO A 422 36.18 -22.03 42.45
CA PRO A 422 35.47 -22.79 41.38
C PRO A 422 33.90 -22.73 41.31
N VAL A 423 33.40 -23.12 40.13
CA VAL A 423 32.18 -23.89 39.70
C VAL A 423 30.95 -24.07 40.63
N GLY A 424 29.73 -23.82 40.09
CA GLY A 424 28.50 -24.54 40.50
C GLY A 424 27.13 -23.80 40.36
N ALA A 425 26.33 -24.24 39.39
CA ALA A 425 24.85 -24.31 39.33
C ALA A 425 23.93 -23.13 39.76
N GLY A 426 23.09 -22.69 38.81
CA GLY A 426 21.65 -22.40 38.96
C GLY A 426 21.23 -21.15 39.75
N THR A 427 20.58 -20.19 39.10
CA THR A 427 19.87 -19.11 39.82
C THR A 427 18.56 -18.74 39.11
N ALA A 428 17.47 -19.17 39.74
CA ALA A 428 16.13 -18.60 39.58
C ALA A 428 16.03 -17.26 40.34
N ALA A 429 15.11 -16.40 39.92
CA ALA A 429 15.00 -15.00 40.32
C ALA A 429 14.63 -14.79 41.82
N PRO A 430 15.21 -13.78 42.51
CA PRO A 430 15.20 -13.72 43.98
C PRO A 430 14.22 -12.70 44.61
N TRP A 431 12.96 -12.60 44.16
CA TRP A 431 11.98 -11.70 44.84
C TRP A 431 10.74 -12.41 45.40
N ALA A 432 10.76 -13.74 45.49
CA ALA A 432 9.69 -14.54 46.07
C ALA A 432 10.07 -15.15 47.43
N ALA A 433 9.84 -14.42 48.52
CA ALA A 433 9.58 -14.92 49.89
C ALA A 433 9.21 -13.71 50.79
N ARG A 434 7.93 -13.54 51.17
CA ARG A 434 7.30 -13.90 52.48
C ARG A 434 7.89 -13.11 53.67
N ARG A 435 7.15 -12.57 54.66
CA ARG A 435 5.81 -12.88 55.21
C ARG A 435 5.37 -11.78 56.23
N ASP A 436 4.11 -11.87 56.60
CA ASP A 436 3.26 -11.02 57.49
C ASP A 436 3.72 -10.82 58.94
N GLU A 437 3.27 -9.71 59.56
CA GLU A 437 2.68 -9.68 60.91
C GLU A 437 1.83 -8.40 61.11
N CYS A 438 0.72 -8.51 61.86
CA CYS A 438 -0.41 -7.58 61.96
C CYS A 438 -0.65 -7.16 63.42
N ILE A 439 -0.87 -5.86 63.74
CA ILE A 439 -1.71 -5.32 64.85
C ILE A 439 -2.15 -3.85 64.53
N PRO A 440 -3.36 -3.37 64.94
CA PRO A 440 -4.08 -2.24 64.31
C PRO A 440 -4.19 -0.93 65.15
N GLY A 441 -4.47 0.22 64.49
CA GLY A 441 -5.02 1.43 65.15
C GLY A 441 -4.80 2.78 64.46
N GLN A 442 -5.91 3.45 64.11
CA GLN A 442 -6.11 4.88 63.74
C GLN A 442 -5.61 5.44 62.38
N PRO A 443 -6.45 6.24 61.66
CA PRO A 443 -6.07 6.97 60.44
C PRO A 443 -5.55 8.37 60.78
N PRO A 444 -4.71 8.99 59.90
CA PRO A 444 -5.17 10.27 59.34
C PRO A 444 -4.66 10.61 57.91
N THR A 445 -5.59 11.18 57.13
CA THR A 445 -5.52 12.39 56.25
C THR A 445 -4.39 12.67 55.26
N ALA A 446 -4.87 13.05 54.07
CA ALA A 446 -4.40 14.13 53.17
C ALA A 446 -3.17 13.88 52.27
N LEU A 447 -3.45 13.79 50.96
CA LEU A 447 -2.48 13.93 49.86
C LEU A 447 -2.04 15.39 49.72
N PRO A 448 -0.75 15.68 49.47
CA PRO A 448 -0.28 17.04 49.27
C PRO A 448 -0.65 17.60 47.88
N ASP A 449 -1.12 18.85 47.90
CA ASP A 449 -1.43 19.72 46.77
C ASP A 449 -0.16 20.01 45.93
N THR A 450 -0.18 19.68 44.64
CA THR A 450 0.94 19.86 43.70
C THR A 450 0.83 21.15 42.87
N SER A 451 -0.03 22.09 43.25
CA SER A 451 -0.30 23.33 42.51
C SER A 451 0.86 24.35 42.38
N ARG A 452 2.09 24.00 42.79
CA ARG A 452 3.25 24.94 42.80
C ARG A 452 4.55 24.39 42.21
N LEU A 453 4.52 23.36 41.37
CA LEU A 453 5.71 22.92 40.62
C LEU A 453 5.85 23.70 39.29
N PRO A 454 7.06 24.16 38.91
CA PRO A 454 7.30 24.86 37.65
C PRO A 454 7.18 23.91 36.43
N PRO A 455 6.71 24.38 35.26
CA PRO A 455 6.45 23.51 34.11
C PRO A 455 7.73 23.02 33.42
N GLY A 456 7.86 21.71 33.23
CA GLY A 456 8.86 21.08 32.36
C GLY A 456 8.45 21.09 30.88
N PRO A 457 9.37 20.76 29.95
CA PRO A 457 9.25 21.03 28.51
C PRO A 457 8.32 20.06 27.74
N MET A 458 7.26 19.54 28.38
CA MET A 458 6.17 18.80 27.73
C MET A 458 4.88 18.97 28.53
N ALA A 459 4.21 20.10 28.36
CA ALA A 459 2.83 20.32 28.83
C ALA A 459 1.91 20.59 27.62
N PRO A 460 0.71 19.99 27.56
CA PRO A 460 -0.18 20.07 26.40
C PRO A 460 -0.80 21.46 26.25
N THR A 461 -0.69 22.02 25.04
CA THR A 461 -1.25 23.32 24.64
C THR A 461 -2.78 23.29 24.66
N ARG A 462 -3.41 24.11 25.51
CA ARG A 462 -4.87 24.26 25.59
C ARG A 462 -5.36 25.32 24.58
N ALA A 463 -6.42 24.99 23.84
CA ALA A 463 -6.96 25.82 22.75
C ALA A 463 -7.64 27.14 23.23
N PRO A 464 -7.67 28.20 22.40
CA PRO A 464 -7.80 29.60 22.86
C PRO A 464 -9.22 30.19 22.85
N TRP A 465 -10.27 29.38 23.07
CA TRP A 465 -11.66 29.89 23.13
C TRP A 465 -12.33 29.70 24.51
N ALA A 466 -11.59 29.20 25.50
CA ALA A 466 -12.07 29.08 26.88
C ALA A 466 -11.77 30.36 27.69
N ALA A 467 -12.35 31.49 27.30
CA ALA A 467 -12.40 32.69 28.14
C ALA A 467 -13.51 33.66 27.68
N SER A 468 -14.69 33.56 28.31
CA SER A 468 -15.62 34.70 28.40
C SER A 468 -16.49 34.55 29.65
N SER A 469 -15.99 35.18 30.72
CA SER A 469 -16.68 35.95 31.77
C SER A 469 -18.12 35.58 32.16
N ALA A 470 -18.23 35.16 33.42
CA ALA A 470 -19.42 35.22 34.26
C ALA A 470 -19.95 36.66 34.41
N GLY A 471 -21.27 36.81 34.30
CA GLY A 471 -22.04 38.01 34.64
C GLY A 471 -23.33 37.62 35.35
N GLN A 472 -23.58 38.28 36.47
CA GLN A 472 -24.58 38.10 37.53
C GLN A 472 -26.02 37.66 37.16
N ALA A 473 -26.61 36.87 38.06
CA ALA A 473 -28.05 36.56 38.15
C ALA A 473 -28.77 37.50 39.14
N PRO A 474 -30.07 37.74 38.92
CA PRO A 474 -31.11 37.41 39.92
C PRO A 474 -32.32 36.75 39.20
N GLY A 475 -33.19 35.90 39.75
CA GLY A 475 -33.53 35.37 41.07
C GLY A 475 -34.98 34.86 40.95
N GLY A 476 -35.33 33.70 41.51
CA GLY A 476 -36.73 33.33 41.83
C GLY A 476 -37.39 32.14 41.11
N ASP A 477 -37.37 30.99 41.81
CA ASP A 477 -38.50 30.07 42.11
C ASP A 477 -39.11 29.08 41.05
N PRO A 478 -39.75 27.97 41.48
CA PRO A 478 -39.26 26.62 41.17
C PRO A 478 -40.37 25.64 40.73
N THR A 479 -40.17 24.89 39.64
CA THR A 479 -40.97 23.68 39.39
C THR A 479 -40.12 22.54 38.84
N HIS A 480 -39.93 21.53 39.70
CA HIS A 480 -39.61 20.13 39.40
C HIS A 480 -40.53 19.61 38.27
N VAL A 481 -40.12 18.72 37.36
CA VAL A 481 -39.81 17.28 37.52
C VAL A 481 -39.04 16.76 36.27
N PRO A 482 -38.09 15.80 36.39
CA PRO A 482 -37.29 15.27 35.29
C PRO A 482 -37.92 14.01 34.63
N THR A 483 -37.81 13.89 33.31
CA THR A 483 -38.19 12.67 32.56
C THR A 483 -36.96 11.81 32.29
N LYS A 484 -36.87 10.63 32.91
CA LYS A 484 -35.90 9.57 32.59
C LYS A 484 -36.46 8.67 31.48
N ALA A 485 -35.62 8.35 30.48
CA ALA A 485 -35.90 7.31 29.50
C ALA A 485 -35.53 5.91 30.04
N PRO A 486 -36.24 4.83 29.66
CA PRO A 486 -36.17 3.53 30.33
C PRO A 486 -35.61 2.43 29.41
N TRP A 487 -34.37 2.00 29.63
CA TRP A 487 -33.94 0.60 29.40
C TRP A 487 -32.48 0.44 29.85
N ALA A 488 -32.31 0.17 31.14
CA ALA A 488 -31.10 -0.43 31.69
C ALA A 488 -31.56 -1.47 32.70
N LYS A 489 -31.70 -2.71 32.23
CA LYS A 489 -31.32 -3.91 32.95
C LYS A 489 -30.78 -4.90 31.95
#